data_AF-A0A7Y4XZ17-F1
#
_entry.id   AF-A0A7Y4XZ17-F1
#
_cell.length_a   1.000
_cell.length_b   1.000
_cell.length_c   1.000
_cell.angle_alpha   90.00
_cell.angle_beta   90.00
_cell.angle_gamma   90.00
#
_symmetry.space_group_name_H-M   'P 1'
#
loop_
_entity.id
_entity.type
_entity.pdbx_description
1 polymer ?
#
loop_
_entity_poly.entity_id
_entity_poly.type
_entity_poly.pdbx_seq_one_letter_code
_entity_poly.pdbx_strand_id
1 'polypeptide(L)'
;QTLQTIAGSMGSTQAFETLLRQWPLQWQKTVATLQQGFAFTMQLQANQYAEHQSSATKSLGSVEQILWDDWSQNRVNDALDELIHNADDLRLPVTPLKQPLTELRNKTASIINSATGLEVRQALANPGSNLQQVFLKFSLFCEIVLPVCAMGLVGYTVFQGYYQSNITHQNYLGIDFATHSALLIALSWLIPFFMRKKLKPSLQKAVLKGLQKGLAKGLGEIDYAVTQILEDAKLQRLSYSQDIDQLMLSYRQSNETVNPVDTDSTLSRMLTVKS
;
A
#
# COMPACT_ATOMS: atom_id res chain seq x y z
N GLN A 1 23.39 -37.99 -23.03
CA GLN A 1 21.96 -37.78 -23.36
C GLN A 1 21.14 -37.23 -22.20
N THR A 2 21.41 -37.59 -20.94
CA THR A 2 20.67 -37.11 -19.76
C THR A 2 20.71 -35.59 -19.54
N LEU A 3 21.86 -34.93 -19.73
CA LEU A 3 21.99 -33.47 -19.50
C LEU A 3 21.24 -32.60 -20.51
N GLN A 4 21.15 -33.02 -21.79
CA GLN A 4 20.38 -32.30 -22.81
C GLN A 4 18.87 -32.37 -22.55
N THR A 5 18.38 -33.51 -22.05
CA THR A 5 16.97 -33.66 -21.66
C THR A 5 16.65 -32.79 -20.44
N ILE A 6 17.58 -32.68 -19.49
CA ILE A 6 17.45 -31.81 -18.31
C ILE A 6 17.45 -30.32 -18.74
N ALA A 7 18.35 -29.91 -19.63
CA ALA A 7 18.40 -28.55 -20.19
C ALA A 7 17.08 -28.17 -20.89
N GLY A 8 16.46 -29.09 -21.64
CA GLY A 8 15.16 -28.86 -22.26
C GLY A 8 13.98 -28.76 -21.29
N SER A 9 14.11 -29.30 -20.07
CA SER A 9 13.06 -29.31 -19.04
C SER A 9 13.03 -28.06 -18.15
N MET A 10 14.01 -27.17 -18.27
CA MET A 10 14.13 -25.95 -17.45
C MET A 10 13.28 -24.76 -17.94
N GLY A 11 12.39 -24.97 -18.92
CA GLY A 11 11.56 -23.93 -19.50
C GLY A 11 12.35 -22.91 -20.35
N SER A 12 11.64 -22.04 -21.06
CA SER A 12 12.25 -20.98 -21.89
C SER A 12 12.21 -19.62 -21.18
N THR A 13 13.12 -18.70 -21.53
CA THR A 13 13.07 -17.32 -21.01
C THR A 13 11.76 -16.64 -21.41
N GLN A 14 11.26 -16.96 -22.61
CA GLN A 14 9.99 -16.44 -23.10
C GLN A 14 8.79 -16.89 -22.25
N ALA A 15 8.82 -18.12 -21.70
CA ALA A 15 7.77 -18.60 -20.80
C ALA A 15 7.72 -17.77 -19.50
N PHE A 16 8.86 -17.45 -18.90
CA PHE A 16 8.90 -16.56 -17.72
C PHE A 16 8.40 -15.15 -18.05
N GLU A 17 8.78 -14.59 -19.19
CA GLU A 17 8.27 -13.28 -19.65
C GLU A 17 6.76 -13.29 -19.86
N THR A 18 6.22 -14.39 -20.41
CA THR A 18 4.76 -14.56 -20.55
C THR A 18 4.09 -14.61 -19.18
N LEU A 19 4.63 -15.38 -18.24
CA LEU A 19 4.07 -15.50 -16.89
C LEU A 19 4.09 -14.15 -16.13
N LEU A 20 5.21 -13.42 -16.21
CA LEU A 20 5.36 -12.07 -15.62
C LEU A 20 4.37 -11.06 -16.20
N ARG A 21 3.97 -11.20 -17.47
CA ARG A 21 2.93 -10.35 -18.08
C ARG A 21 1.51 -10.77 -17.72
N GLN A 22 1.28 -12.07 -17.56
CA GLN A 22 -0.04 -12.61 -17.23
C GLN A 22 -0.41 -12.36 -15.76
N TRP A 23 0.55 -12.44 -14.85
CA TRP A 23 0.31 -12.28 -13.42
C TRP A 23 -0.41 -10.96 -13.05
N PRO A 24 0.04 -9.76 -13.48
CA PRO A 24 -0.64 -8.51 -13.15
C PRO A 24 -2.10 -8.47 -13.63
N LEU A 25 -2.39 -9.05 -14.80
CA LEU A 25 -3.75 -9.09 -15.36
C LEU A 25 -4.68 -9.99 -14.52
N GLN A 26 -4.17 -11.13 -14.08
CA GLN A 26 -4.89 -12.06 -13.21
C GLN A 26 -5.06 -11.48 -11.80
N TRP A 27 -4.00 -10.91 -11.25
CA TRP A 27 -4.00 -10.29 -9.94
C TRP A 27 -4.97 -9.11 -9.87
N GLN A 28 -5.02 -8.26 -10.90
CA GLN A 28 -5.95 -7.13 -10.96
C GLN A 28 -7.43 -7.57 -10.87
N LYS A 29 -7.79 -8.71 -11.49
CA LYS A 29 -9.15 -9.28 -11.38
C LYS A 29 -9.44 -9.75 -9.95
N THR A 30 -8.46 -10.38 -9.32
CA THR A 30 -8.54 -10.84 -7.92
C THR A 30 -8.69 -9.65 -6.98
N VAL A 31 -7.87 -8.62 -7.15
CA VAL A 31 -7.93 -7.36 -6.38
C VAL A 31 -9.28 -6.69 -6.52
N ALA A 32 -9.84 -6.59 -7.74
CA ALA A 32 -11.16 -6.01 -7.96
C ALA A 32 -12.25 -6.77 -7.19
N THR A 33 -12.17 -8.11 -7.20
CA THR A 33 -13.12 -8.98 -6.47
C THR A 33 -12.98 -8.79 -4.95
N LEU A 34 -11.75 -8.79 -4.44
CA LEU A 34 -11.46 -8.55 -3.02
C LEU A 34 -11.96 -7.17 -2.58
N GLN A 35 -11.66 -6.12 -3.33
CA GLN A 35 -12.11 -4.75 -3.03
C GLN A 35 -13.64 -4.64 -2.97
N GLN A 36 -14.35 -5.32 -3.87
CA GLN A 36 -15.81 -5.38 -3.83
C GLN A 36 -16.31 -6.12 -2.58
N GLY A 37 -15.70 -7.26 -2.23
CA GLY A 37 -16.04 -8.01 -1.01
C GLY A 37 -15.82 -7.20 0.27
N PHE A 38 -14.74 -6.42 0.32
CA PHE A 38 -14.41 -5.59 1.47
C PHE A 38 -15.18 -4.27 1.57
N ALA A 39 -15.89 -3.85 0.51
CA ALA A 39 -16.55 -2.54 0.49
C ALA A 39 -17.53 -2.38 1.66
N PHE A 40 -18.31 -3.43 1.96
CA PHE A 40 -19.26 -3.43 3.07
C PHE A 40 -18.59 -3.57 4.43
N THR A 41 -17.63 -4.50 4.59
CA THR A 41 -16.96 -4.73 5.87
C THR A 41 -16.14 -3.52 6.32
N MET A 42 -15.47 -2.83 5.40
CA MET A 42 -14.78 -1.56 5.68
C MET A 42 -15.74 -0.46 6.15
N GLN A 43 -16.94 -0.37 5.57
CA GLN A 43 -17.96 0.59 6.02
C GLN A 43 -18.46 0.26 7.42
N LEU A 44 -18.74 -1.03 7.70
CA LEU A 44 -19.18 -1.48 9.01
C LEU A 44 -18.13 -1.18 10.10
N GLN A 45 -16.87 -1.52 9.85
CA GLN A 45 -15.77 -1.22 10.77
C GLN A 45 -15.62 0.29 10.99
N ALA A 46 -15.66 1.09 9.92
CA ALA A 46 -15.58 2.54 10.03
C ALA A 46 -16.72 3.14 10.89
N ASN A 47 -17.93 2.58 10.83
CA ASN A 47 -19.06 2.99 11.67
C ASN A 47 -18.83 2.63 13.13
N GLN A 48 -18.41 1.39 13.41
CA GLN A 48 -18.13 0.93 14.77
C GLN A 48 -17.07 1.81 15.45
N TYR A 49 -16.04 2.22 14.71
CA TYR A 49 -15.03 3.16 15.18
C TYR A 49 -15.58 4.54 15.51
N ALA A 50 -16.51 5.05 14.70
CA ALA A 50 -17.12 6.35 14.92
C ALA A 50 -17.98 6.38 16.19
N GLU A 51 -18.69 5.29 16.47
CA GLU A 51 -19.56 5.11 17.64
C GLU A 51 -18.76 4.95 18.94
N HIS A 52 -17.62 4.25 18.90
CA HIS A 52 -16.82 3.94 20.10
C HIS A 52 -15.72 4.97 20.41
N GLN A 53 -15.89 6.22 19.95
CA GLN A 53 -14.92 7.32 20.10
C GLN A 53 -14.44 7.58 21.54
N SER A 54 -15.26 7.29 22.55
CA SER A 54 -14.89 7.43 23.97
C SER A 54 -13.99 6.31 24.50
N SER A 55 -13.89 5.18 23.79
CA SER A 55 -13.09 4.01 24.17
C SER A 55 -11.97 3.69 23.17
N ALA A 56 -11.92 4.40 22.03
CA ALA A 56 -11.00 4.21 20.92
C ALA A 56 -9.50 4.33 21.27
N THR A 57 -9.15 5.00 22.36
CA THR A 57 -7.76 5.07 22.85
C THR A 57 -7.28 3.79 23.52
N LYS A 58 -8.17 2.85 23.89
CA LYS A 58 -7.80 1.57 24.50
C LYS A 58 -7.98 0.35 23.59
N SER A 59 -8.81 0.42 22.54
CA SER A 59 -9.18 -0.75 21.71
C SER A 59 -8.49 -0.85 20.35
N LEU A 60 -7.52 0.02 20.05
CA LEU A 60 -6.74 0.00 18.79
C LEU A 60 -6.04 -1.34 18.50
N GLY A 61 -5.88 -2.23 19.49
CA GLY A 61 -5.35 -3.59 19.29
C GLY A 61 -6.38 -4.62 18.79
N SER A 62 -7.68 -4.36 18.90
CA SER A 62 -8.74 -5.33 18.54
C SER A 62 -9.15 -5.31 17.06
N VAL A 63 -8.72 -4.29 16.31
CA VAL A 63 -9.04 -4.13 14.88
C VAL A 63 -8.06 -4.86 13.98
N GLU A 64 -6.93 -5.30 14.53
CA GLU A 64 -5.91 -6.07 13.81
C GLU A 64 -6.42 -7.42 13.28
N GLN A 65 -7.67 -7.83 13.58
CA GLN A 65 -8.14 -9.19 13.34
C GLN A 65 -9.40 -9.38 12.47
N ILE A 66 -10.09 -8.34 11.98
CA ILE A 66 -11.43 -8.54 11.36
C ILE A 66 -11.49 -8.21 9.86
N LEU A 67 -10.51 -7.51 9.28
CA LEU A 67 -10.59 -7.24 7.83
C LEU A 67 -10.29 -8.50 7.02
N TRP A 68 -9.24 -9.25 7.37
CA TRP A 68 -8.84 -10.43 6.60
C TRP A 68 -9.52 -11.70 7.14
N ASP A 69 -10.32 -12.34 6.30
CA ASP A 69 -11.06 -13.56 6.63
C ASP A 69 -10.66 -14.75 5.73
N ASP A 70 -11.22 -15.93 6.02
CA ASP A 70 -10.94 -17.15 5.26
C ASP A 70 -11.35 -17.03 3.79
N TRP A 71 -12.43 -16.30 3.49
CA TRP A 71 -12.85 -16.04 2.12
C TRP A 71 -11.77 -15.29 1.35
N SER A 72 -11.22 -14.22 1.94
CA SER A 72 -10.16 -13.41 1.34
C SER A 72 -8.87 -14.20 1.16
N GLN A 73 -8.49 -14.98 2.17
CA GLN A 73 -7.34 -15.86 2.09
C GLN A 73 -7.50 -16.87 0.96
N ASN A 74 -8.68 -17.47 0.82
CA ASN A 74 -8.96 -18.42 -0.25
C ASN A 74 -8.88 -17.76 -1.64
N ARG A 75 -9.37 -16.53 -1.82
CA ARG A 75 -9.23 -15.80 -3.10
C ARG A 75 -7.77 -15.56 -3.49
N VAL A 76 -6.91 -15.23 -2.52
CA VAL A 76 -5.47 -15.11 -2.78
C VAL A 76 -4.86 -16.47 -3.10
N ASN A 77 -5.22 -17.51 -2.35
CA ASN A 77 -4.75 -18.88 -2.61
C ASN A 77 -5.13 -19.33 -4.02
N ASP A 78 -6.39 -19.11 -4.44
CA ASP A 78 -6.90 -19.42 -5.78
C ASP A 78 -6.05 -18.74 -6.87
N ALA A 79 -5.73 -17.46 -6.70
CA ALA A 79 -4.89 -16.72 -7.64
C ALA A 79 -3.45 -17.26 -7.71
N LEU A 80 -2.89 -17.65 -6.56
CA LEU A 80 -1.54 -18.25 -6.52
C LEU A 80 -1.53 -19.67 -7.07
N ASP A 81 -2.61 -20.44 -6.91
CA ASP A 81 -2.75 -21.78 -7.50
C ASP A 81 -2.90 -21.69 -9.03
N GLU A 82 -3.70 -20.74 -9.52
CA GLU A 82 -3.81 -20.47 -10.96
C GLU A 82 -2.48 -19.97 -11.55
N LEU A 83 -1.68 -19.18 -10.81
CA LEU A 83 -0.31 -18.83 -11.23
C LEU A 83 0.58 -20.07 -11.39
N ILE A 84 0.51 -21.02 -10.44
CA ILE A 84 1.26 -22.27 -10.51
C ILE A 84 0.79 -23.12 -11.69
N HIS A 85 -0.52 -23.16 -11.96
CA HIS A 85 -1.08 -23.86 -13.10
C HIS A 85 -0.62 -23.25 -14.42
N ASN A 86 -0.66 -21.91 -14.56
CA ASN A 86 -0.14 -21.20 -15.72
C ASN A 86 1.37 -21.45 -15.93
N ALA A 87 2.14 -21.56 -14.85
CA ALA A 87 3.56 -21.91 -14.93
C ALA A 87 3.76 -23.36 -15.44
N ASP A 88 2.94 -24.30 -14.98
CA ASP A 88 2.97 -25.71 -15.40
C ASP A 88 2.58 -25.86 -16.89
N ASP A 89 1.55 -25.14 -17.34
CA ASP A 89 1.11 -25.09 -18.74
C ASP A 89 2.22 -24.57 -19.67
N LEU A 90 3.02 -23.62 -19.17
CA LEU A 90 4.21 -23.09 -19.85
C LEU A 90 5.44 -24.01 -19.73
N ARG A 91 5.29 -25.19 -19.12
CA ARG A 91 6.33 -26.19 -18.86
C ARG A 91 7.49 -25.62 -18.04
N LEU A 92 7.20 -24.71 -17.13
CA LEU A 92 8.18 -24.18 -16.17
C LEU A 92 8.30 -25.13 -14.98
N PRO A 93 9.50 -25.25 -14.38
CA PRO A 93 9.65 -26.01 -13.14
C PRO A 93 8.86 -25.30 -12.02
N VAL A 94 7.77 -25.93 -11.56
CA VAL A 94 6.90 -25.37 -10.50
C VAL A 94 7.48 -25.53 -9.10
N THR A 95 8.36 -26.51 -8.88
CA THR A 95 8.99 -26.78 -7.58
C THR A 95 9.68 -25.55 -6.96
N PRO A 96 10.55 -24.80 -7.68
CA PRO A 96 11.17 -23.59 -7.13
C PRO A 96 10.18 -22.47 -6.82
N LEU A 97 8.99 -22.47 -7.42
CA LEU A 97 7.95 -21.47 -7.15
C LEU A 97 7.09 -21.85 -5.93
N LYS A 98 6.82 -23.14 -5.71
CA LYS A 98 5.90 -23.60 -4.67
C LYS A 98 6.30 -23.20 -3.25
N GLN A 99 7.57 -23.36 -2.88
CA GLN A 99 8.03 -23.01 -1.53
C GLN A 99 7.86 -21.51 -1.22
N PRO A 100 8.43 -20.57 -2.00
CA PRO A 100 8.32 -19.14 -1.69
C PRO A 100 6.87 -18.65 -1.77
N LEU A 101 6.05 -19.18 -2.69
CA LEU A 101 4.62 -18.84 -2.75
C LEU A 101 3.85 -19.36 -1.53
N THR A 102 4.22 -20.53 -0.98
CA THR A 102 3.60 -21.05 0.26
C THR A 102 3.96 -20.18 1.47
N GLU A 103 5.20 -19.71 1.56
CA GLU A 103 5.59 -18.76 2.60
C GLU A 103 4.82 -17.44 2.47
N LEU A 104 4.61 -16.96 1.24
CA LEU A 104 3.81 -15.77 0.98
C LEU A 104 2.35 -15.97 1.37
N ARG A 105 1.75 -17.14 1.08
CA ARG A 105 0.37 -17.49 1.52
C ARG A 105 0.21 -17.31 3.02
N ASN A 106 1.16 -17.85 3.79
CA ASN A 106 1.12 -17.79 5.26
C ASN A 106 1.34 -16.36 5.79
N LYS A 107 2.10 -15.53 5.07
CA LYS A 107 2.36 -14.13 5.45
C LYS A 107 1.28 -13.15 4.99
N THR A 108 0.41 -13.55 4.06
CA THR A 108 -0.58 -12.68 3.40
C THR A 108 -1.47 -11.94 4.42
N ALA A 109 -2.06 -12.67 5.37
CA ALA A 109 -2.90 -12.08 6.41
C ALA A 109 -2.13 -11.05 7.25
N SER A 110 -0.89 -11.36 7.62
CA SER A 110 -0.03 -10.47 8.41
C SER A 110 0.33 -9.19 7.64
N ILE A 111 0.64 -9.29 6.34
CA ILE A 111 0.93 -8.14 5.47
C ILE A 111 -0.29 -7.21 5.43
N ILE A 112 -1.48 -7.76 5.19
CA ILE A 112 -2.70 -6.96 5.08
C ILE A 112 -3.06 -6.31 6.42
N ASN A 113 -3.02 -7.06 7.52
CA ASN A 113 -3.35 -6.53 8.85
C ASN A 113 -2.36 -5.43 9.28
N SER A 114 -1.07 -5.62 9.00
CA SER A 114 -0.04 -4.62 9.30
C SER A 114 -0.21 -3.35 8.47
N ALA A 115 -0.45 -3.50 7.15
CA ALA A 115 -0.64 -2.37 6.24
C ALA A 115 -1.92 -1.57 6.57
N THR A 116 -3.02 -2.27 6.84
CA THR A 116 -4.30 -1.64 7.22
C THR A 116 -4.24 -0.99 8.59
N GLY A 117 -3.66 -1.64 9.59
CA GLY A 117 -3.48 -1.09 10.92
C GLY A 117 -2.64 0.19 10.92
N LEU A 118 -1.53 0.19 10.18
CA LEU A 118 -0.66 1.38 10.06
C LEU A 118 -1.38 2.55 9.39
N GLU A 119 -2.07 2.31 8.27
CA GLU A 119 -2.75 3.36 7.51
C GLU A 119 -3.99 3.90 8.24
N VAL A 120 -4.71 3.06 8.99
CA VAL A 120 -5.77 3.52 9.89
C VAL A 120 -5.21 4.41 10.99
N ARG A 121 -4.09 4.02 11.65
CA ARG A 121 -3.42 4.87 12.65
C ARG A 121 -2.99 6.21 12.04
N GLN A 122 -2.44 6.20 10.83
CA GLN A 122 -2.05 7.41 10.12
C GLN A 122 -3.25 8.29 9.75
N ALA A 123 -4.34 7.70 9.28
CA ALA A 123 -5.56 8.42 8.94
C ALA A 123 -6.28 8.99 10.16
N LEU A 124 -6.22 8.29 11.30
CA LEU A 124 -6.72 8.76 12.59
C LEU A 124 -5.86 9.88 13.17
N ALA A 125 -4.54 9.84 12.98
CA ALA A 125 -3.63 10.91 13.40
C ALA A 125 -3.89 12.22 12.63
N ASN A 126 -4.26 12.13 11.35
CA ASN A 126 -4.54 13.27 10.49
C ASN A 126 -5.93 13.15 9.84
N PRO A 127 -7.03 13.32 10.62
CA PRO A 127 -8.37 13.13 10.10
C PRO A 127 -8.73 14.27 9.13
N GLY A 128 -9.40 13.91 8.03
CA GLY A 128 -9.91 14.87 7.04
C GLY A 128 -9.06 14.99 5.77
N SER A 129 -9.60 15.72 4.79
CA SER A 129 -8.86 16.06 3.57
C SER A 129 -7.93 17.26 3.81
N ASN A 130 -6.87 17.39 3.01
CA ASN A 130 -5.96 18.54 3.09
C ASN A 130 -6.72 19.88 3.00
N LEU A 131 -7.77 19.94 2.16
CA LEU A 131 -8.65 21.11 2.05
C LEU A 131 -9.42 21.40 3.35
N GLN A 132 -9.96 20.38 4.01
CA GLN A 132 -10.63 20.55 5.30
C GLN A 132 -9.67 21.04 6.38
N GLN A 133 -8.44 20.54 6.39
CA GLN A 133 -7.40 21.00 7.31
C GLN A 133 -7.01 22.46 7.06
N VAL A 134 -6.87 22.86 5.79
CA VAL A 134 -6.63 24.27 5.42
C VAL A 134 -7.80 25.15 5.85
N PHE A 135 -9.04 24.70 5.62
CA PHE A 135 -10.22 25.46 6.00
C PHE A 135 -10.36 25.60 7.52
N LEU A 136 -10.01 24.56 8.29
CA LEU A 136 -9.95 24.62 9.74
C LEU A 136 -8.88 25.60 10.23
N LYS A 137 -7.69 25.61 9.61
CA LYS A 137 -6.64 26.59 9.90
C LYS A 137 -7.09 28.03 9.57
N PHE A 138 -7.77 28.21 8.44
CA PHE A 138 -8.34 29.49 8.05
C PHE A 138 -9.45 29.94 9.01
N SER A 139 -10.32 29.02 9.44
CA SER A 139 -11.34 29.31 10.45
C SER A 139 -10.72 29.76 11.78
N LEU A 140 -9.59 29.16 12.19
CA LEU A 140 -8.86 29.56 13.39
C LEU A 140 -8.27 30.98 13.22
N PHE A 141 -7.78 31.29 12.03
CA PHE A 141 -7.31 32.64 11.71
C PHE A 141 -8.47 33.66 11.74
N CYS A 142 -9.61 33.33 11.14
CA CYS A 142 -10.81 34.18 11.17
C CYS A 142 -11.36 34.38 12.59
N GLU A 143 -11.27 33.36 13.46
CA GLU A 143 -11.68 33.44 14.87
C GLU A 143 -10.92 34.54 15.63
N ILE A 144 -9.68 34.84 15.24
CA ILE A 144 -8.85 35.88 15.86
C ILE A 144 -8.97 37.21 15.10
N VAL A 145 -8.93 37.18 13.77
CA VAL A 145 -8.86 38.40 12.95
C VAL A 145 -10.19 39.12 12.84
N LEU A 146 -11.32 38.41 12.69
CA LEU A 146 -12.64 39.04 12.54
C LEU A 146 -13.02 39.90 13.76
N PRO A 147 -12.87 39.43 15.01
CA PRO A 147 -13.18 40.24 16.18
C PRO A 147 -12.25 41.46 16.31
N VAL A 148 -10.96 41.32 16.00
CA VAL A 148 -10.01 42.43 16.06
C VAL A 148 -10.37 43.49 15.02
N CYS A 149 -10.68 43.10 13.79
CA CYS A 149 -11.16 44.02 12.77
C CYS A 149 -12.49 44.68 13.15
N ALA A 150 -13.43 43.92 13.72
CA ALA A 150 -14.70 44.44 14.22
C ALA A 150 -14.49 45.49 15.32
N MET A 151 -13.65 45.19 16.31
CA MET A 151 -13.29 46.13 17.39
C MET A 151 -12.58 47.37 16.83
N GLY A 152 -11.69 47.20 15.85
CA GLY A 152 -11.01 48.33 15.18
C GLY A 152 -11.96 49.24 14.41
N LEU A 153 -12.92 48.67 13.68
CA LEU A 153 -13.96 49.42 12.96
C LEU A 153 -14.88 50.16 13.93
N VAL A 154 -15.38 49.48 14.97
CA VAL A 154 -16.20 50.10 16.02
C VAL A 154 -15.42 51.23 16.67
N GLY A 155 -14.15 51.02 17.05
CA GLY A 155 -13.29 52.05 17.62
C GLY A 155 -13.11 53.26 16.70
N TYR A 156 -12.88 53.05 15.40
CA TYR A 156 -12.77 54.13 14.42
C TYR A 156 -14.07 54.95 14.30
N THR A 157 -15.23 54.27 14.23
CA THR A 157 -16.53 54.94 14.16
C THR A 157 -16.86 55.73 15.41
N VAL A 158 -16.50 55.23 16.60
CA VAL A 158 -16.61 55.99 17.86
C VAL A 158 -15.76 57.25 17.79
N PHE A 159 -14.48 57.13 17.40
CA PHE A 159 -13.58 58.28 17.31
C PHE A 159 -14.09 59.36 16.35
N GLN A 160 -14.49 58.95 15.14
CA GLN A 160 -15.02 59.88 14.13
C GLN A 160 -16.34 60.52 14.60
N GLY A 161 -17.24 59.74 15.20
CA GLY A 161 -18.52 60.22 15.73
C GLY A 161 -18.34 61.25 16.84
N TYR A 162 -17.39 61.04 17.75
CA TYR A 162 -17.04 62.01 18.79
C TYR A 162 -16.44 63.30 18.21
N TYR A 163 -15.53 63.17 17.23
CA TYR A 163 -14.92 64.32 16.56
C TYR A 163 -15.98 65.20 15.87
N GLN A 164 -16.89 64.56 15.12
CA GLN A 164 -17.97 65.26 14.43
C GLN A 164 -18.99 65.87 15.40
N SER A 165 -19.35 65.17 16.48
CA SER A 165 -20.30 65.69 17.49
C SER A 165 -19.76 66.91 18.23
N ASN A 166 -18.45 66.96 18.47
CA ASN A 166 -17.80 68.11 19.11
C ASN A 166 -17.91 69.38 18.22
N ILE A 167 -17.70 69.23 16.91
CA ILE A 167 -17.78 70.34 15.94
C ILE A 167 -19.24 70.78 15.70
N THR A 168 -20.19 69.85 15.66
CA THR A 168 -21.56 70.11 15.17
C THR A 168 -22.62 70.20 16.28
N HIS A 169 -22.24 70.03 17.56
CA HIS A 169 -23.14 70.00 18.74
C HIS A 169 -24.33 69.03 18.62
N GLN A 170 -24.16 67.94 17.87
CA GLN A 170 -25.16 66.88 17.77
C GLN A 170 -25.09 65.93 18.97
N ASN A 171 -26.20 65.21 19.23
CA ASN A 171 -26.29 64.23 20.30
C ASN A 171 -25.23 63.13 20.15
N TYR A 172 -24.56 62.78 21.25
CA TYR A 172 -23.57 61.70 21.31
C TYR A 172 -24.18 60.34 20.90
N LEU A 173 -23.31 59.43 20.43
CA LEU A 173 -23.64 58.07 19.99
C LEU A 173 -24.71 57.41 20.88
N GLY A 174 -25.87 57.13 20.29
CA GLY A 174 -27.04 56.58 21.00
C GLY A 174 -26.95 55.07 21.25
N ILE A 175 -27.95 54.56 21.99
CA ILE A 175 -28.12 53.13 22.29
C ILE A 175 -28.08 52.27 21.02
N ASP A 176 -28.62 52.78 19.92
CA ASP A 176 -28.67 52.10 18.62
C ASP A 176 -27.28 51.66 18.13
N PHE A 177 -26.28 52.55 18.28
CA PHE A 177 -24.89 52.25 17.95
C PHE A 177 -24.31 51.14 18.85
N ALA A 178 -24.62 51.17 20.14
CA ALA A 178 -24.14 50.18 21.09
C ALA A 178 -24.72 48.79 20.77
N THR A 179 -26.01 48.71 20.45
CA THR A 179 -26.66 47.45 20.04
C THR A 179 -26.06 46.90 18.76
N HIS A 180 -25.88 47.72 17.72
CA HIS A 180 -25.31 47.26 16.45
C HIS A 180 -23.85 46.84 16.58
N SER A 181 -23.04 47.58 17.35
CA SER A 181 -21.63 47.25 17.58
C SER A 181 -21.45 45.98 18.41
N ALA A 182 -22.23 45.83 19.48
CA ALA A 182 -22.20 44.62 20.30
C ALA A 182 -22.64 43.38 19.51
N LEU A 183 -23.68 43.51 18.69
CA LEU A 183 -24.17 42.41 17.84
C LEU A 183 -23.14 42.04 16.78
N LEU A 184 -22.48 43.02 16.15
CA LEU A 184 -21.43 42.79 15.15
C LEU A 184 -20.22 42.08 15.77
N ILE A 185 -19.77 42.50 16.95
CA ILE A 185 -18.68 41.83 17.67
C ILE A 185 -19.09 40.40 18.07
N ALA A 186 -20.31 40.21 18.59
CA ALA A 186 -20.80 38.88 18.95
C ALA A 186 -20.87 37.94 17.74
N LEU A 187 -21.39 38.41 16.60
CA LEU A 187 -21.46 37.62 15.36
C LEU A 187 -20.07 37.24 14.84
N SER A 188 -19.11 38.17 14.95
CA SER A 188 -17.73 37.96 14.49
C SER A 188 -17.03 36.81 15.21
N TRP A 189 -17.43 36.53 16.46
CA TRP A 189 -16.91 35.41 17.25
C TRP A 189 -17.73 34.12 17.08
N LEU A 190 -19.05 34.27 17.00
CA LEU A 190 -19.98 33.15 16.99
C LEU A 190 -19.89 32.34 15.69
N ILE A 191 -19.72 33.00 14.54
CA ILE A 191 -19.68 32.34 13.22
C ILE A 191 -18.47 31.40 13.09
N PRO A 192 -17.21 31.84 13.33
CA PRO A 192 -16.05 30.95 13.27
C PRO A 192 -16.14 29.78 14.26
N PHE A 193 -16.66 30.05 15.46
CA PHE A 193 -16.87 29.03 16.48
C PHE A 193 -17.82 27.91 16.01
N PHE A 194 -18.96 28.27 15.42
CA PHE A 194 -19.90 27.28 14.88
C PHE A 194 -19.35 26.53 13.66
N MET A 195 -18.64 27.22 12.76
CA MET A 195 -17.98 26.57 11.62
C MET A 195 -17.00 25.50 12.09
N ARG A 196 -16.15 25.82 13.08
CA ARG A 196 -15.20 24.85 13.66
C ARG A 196 -15.90 23.64 14.29
N LYS A 197 -17.03 23.84 14.97
CA LYS A 197 -17.79 22.74 15.59
C LYS A 197 -18.43 21.82 14.55
N LYS A 198 -18.94 22.37 13.44
CA LYS A 198 -19.60 21.61 12.37
C LYS A 198 -18.63 20.97 11.38
N LEU A 199 -17.42 21.51 11.23
CA LEU A 199 -16.40 21.04 10.29
C LEU A 199 -15.44 20.01 10.88
N LYS A 200 -15.69 19.49 12.08
CA LYS A 200 -14.90 18.37 12.61
C LYS A 200 -14.94 17.21 11.60
N PRO A 201 -13.79 16.76 11.10
CA PRO A 201 -13.75 15.66 10.13
C PRO A 201 -14.38 14.43 10.77
N SER A 202 -15.30 13.78 10.05
CA SER A 202 -15.94 12.56 10.56
C SER A 202 -14.87 11.47 10.66
N LEU A 203 -14.65 10.96 11.88
CA LEU A 203 -13.70 9.88 12.15
C LEU A 203 -13.98 8.64 11.29
N GLN A 204 -15.26 8.33 11.06
CA GLN A 204 -15.73 7.31 10.12
C GLN A 204 -15.04 7.41 8.74
N LYS A 205 -15.07 8.59 8.11
CA LYS A 205 -14.44 8.79 6.78
C LYS A 205 -12.93 8.66 6.84
N ALA A 206 -12.30 9.09 7.94
CA ALA A 206 -10.87 8.94 8.12
C ALA A 206 -10.47 7.46 8.23
N VAL A 207 -11.18 6.69 9.06
CA VAL A 207 -10.97 5.24 9.20
C VAL A 207 -11.22 4.52 7.89
N LEU A 208 -12.35 4.78 7.22
CA LEU A 208 -12.69 4.17 5.94
C LEU A 208 -11.59 4.44 4.90
N LYS A 209 -11.09 5.67 4.82
CA LYS A 209 -9.97 6.04 3.94
C LYS A 209 -8.68 5.30 4.31
N GLY A 210 -8.38 5.17 5.61
CA GLY A 210 -7.24 4.42 6.12
C GLY A 210 -7.31 2.94 5.76
N LEU A 211 -8.47 2.30 5.96
CA LEU A 211 -8.72 0.91 5.60
C LEU A 211 -8.56 0.68 4.10
N GLN A 212 -9.18 1.51 3.25
CA GLN A 212 -9.06 1.41 1.80
C GLN A 212 -7.61 1.57 1.33
N LYS A 213 -6.89 2.56 1.87
CA LYS A 213 -5.50 2.82 1.51
C LYS A 213 -4.58 1.68 1.98
N GLY A 214 -4.79 1.17 3.19
CA GLY A 214 -4.01 0.06 3.73
C GLY A 214 -4.26 -1.25 3.02
N LEU A 215 -5.51 -1.54 2.63
CA LEU A 215 -5.85 -2.70 1.82
C LEU A 215 -5.18 -2.61 0.45
N ALA A 216 -5.29 -1.46 -0.24
CA ALA A 216 -4.64 -1.25 -1.53
C ALA A 216 -3.11 -1.41 -1.43
N LYS A 217 -2.51 -0.88 -0.37
CA LYS A 217 -1.07 -1.01 -0.12
C LYS A 217 -0.67 -2.46 0.13
N GLY A 218 -1.36 -3.18 1.02
CA GLY A 218 -1.04 -4.57 1.33
C GLY A 218 -1.24 -5.51 0.13
N LEU A 219 -2.28 -5.29 -0.69
CA LEU A 219 -2.45 -6.02 -1.95
C LEU A 219 -1.34 -5.72 -2.97
N GLY A 220 -0.84 -4.47 -3.00
CA GLY A 220 0.33 -4.10 -3.80
C GLY A 220 1.63 -4.72 -3.28
N GLU A 221 1.78 -4.87 -1.96
CA GLU A 221 2.94 -5.56 -1.37
C GLU A 221 2.95 -7.05 -1.71
N ILE A 222 1.78 -7.70 -1.74
CA ILE A 222 1.64 -9.10 -2.21
C ILE A 222 2.00 -9.22 -3.69
N ASP A 223 1.46 -8.34 -4.54
CA ASP A 223 1.78 -8.29 -5.98
C ASP A 223 3.29 -8.18 -6.23
N TYR A 224 3.91 -7.24 -5.53
CA TYR A 224 5.34 -7.01 -5.60
C TYR A 224 6.12 -8.25 -5.14
N ALA A 225 5.72 -8.88 -4.04
CA ALA A 225 6.37 -10.09 -3.54
C ALA A 225 6.29 -11.25 -4.54
N VAL A 226 5.13 -11.47 -5.18
CA VAL A 226 4.99 -12.50 -6.23
C VAL A 226 5.90 -12.18 -7.42
N THR A 227 5.91 -10.92 -7.87
CA THR A 227 6.75 -10.49 -8.99
C THR A 227 8.24 -10.70 -8.69
N GLN A 228 8.69 -10.40 -7.46
CA GLN A 228 10.06 -10.68 -7.04
C GLN A 228 10.38 -12.18 -7.05
N ILE A 229 9.47 -13.03 -6.54
CA ILE A 229 9.64 -14.49 -6.57
C ILE A 229 9.79 -15.00 -8.01
N LEU A 230 9.01 -14.47 -8.95
CA LEU A 230 9.09 -14.85 -10.37
C LEU A 230 10.40 -14.40 -11.02
N GLU A 231 10.87 -13.18 -10.73
CA GLU A 231 12.16 -12.68 -11.24
C GLU A 231 13.34 -13.45 -10.63
N ASP A 232 13.31 -13.74 -9.33
CA ASP A 232 14.34 -14.54 -8.66
C ASP A 232 14.42 -15.95 -9.26
N ALA A 233 13.27 -16.58 -9.52
CA ALA A 233 13.22 -17.89 -10.18
C ALA A 233 13.79 -17.85 -11.61
N LYS A 234 13.52 -16.76 -12.36
CA LYS A 234 14.09 -16.53 -13.69
C LYS A 234 15.62 -16.35 -13.63
N LEU A 235 16.13 -15.59 -12.66
CA LEU A 235 17.56 -15.39 -12.46
C LEU A 235 18.27 -16.69 -12.05
N GLN A 236 17.70 -17.47 -11.13
CA GLN A 236 18.23 -18.78 -10.73
C GLN A 236 18.31 -19.75 -11.92
N ARG A 237 17.30 -19.75 -12.79
CA ARG A 237 17.36 -20.54 -14.03
C ARG A 237 18.53 -20.10 -14.91
N LEU A 238 18.73 -18.79 -15.08
CA LEU A 238 19.80 -18.28 -15.94
C LEU A 238 21.17 -18.69 -15.40
N SER A 239 21.41 -18.62 -14.08
CA SER A 239 22.67 -19.11 -13.49
C SER A 239 22.86 -20.61 -13.71
N TYR A 240 21.82 -21.43 -13.49
CA TYR A 240 21.93 -22.87 -13.72
C TYR A 240 22.17 -23.22 -15.20
N SER A 241 21.58 -22.47 -16.13
CA SER A 241 21.84 -22.68 -17.56
C SER A 241 23.30 -22.38 -17.93
N GLN A 242 23.88 -21.31 -17.37
CA GLN A 242 25.29 -20.96 -17.58
C GLN A 242 26.22 -22.01 -16.98
N ASP A 243 25.91 -22.51 -15.78
CA ASP A 243 26.71 -23.55 -15.11
C ASP A 243 26.71 -24.86 -15.93
N ILE A 244 25.56 -25.24 -16.49
CA ILE A 244 25.44 -26.43 -17.35
C ILE A 244 26.21 -26.26 -18.65
N ASP A 245 26.14 -25.08 -19.28
CA ASP A 245 26.92 -24.79 -20.49
C ASP A 245 28.43 -24.84 -20.21
N GLN A 246 28.89 -24.29 -19.08
CA GLN A 246 30.29 -24.38 -18.66
C GLN A 246 30.73 -25.82 -18.39
N LEU A 247 29.90 -26.62 -17.71
CA LEU A 247 30.17 -28.04 -17.49
C LEU A 247 30.24 -28.80 -18.82
N MET A 248 29.34 -28.54 -19.77
CA MET A 248 29.40 -29.19 -21.09
C MET A 248 30.67 -28.82 -21.87
N LEU A 249 31.12 -27.56 -21.78
CA LEU A 249 32.37 -27.12 -22.40
C LEU A 249 33.60 -27.79 -21.77
N SER A 250 33.65 -27.88 -20.44
CA SER A 250 34.77 -28.51 -19.74
C SER A 250 34.85 -30.02 -20.02
N TYR A 251 33.71 -30.73 -20.05
CA TYR A 251 33.65 -32.14 -20.45
C TYR A 251 34.09 -32.37 -21.89
N ARG A 252 33.76 -31.45 -22.82
CA ARG A 252 34.18 -31.54 -24.22
C ARG A 252 35.69 -31.37 -24.36
N GLN A 253 36.26 -30.39 -23.68
CA GLN A 253 37.71 -30.14 -23.67
C GLN A 253 38.50 -31.28 -23.00
N SER A 254 37.97 -31.91 -21.95
CA SER A 254 38.62 -33.07 -21.33
C SER A 254 38.56 -34.33 -22.20
N ASN A 255 37.52 -34.50 -23.02
CA ASN A 255 37.43 -35.64 -23.94
C ASN A 255 38.30 -35.47 -25.19
N GLU A 256 38.55 -34.23 -25.65
CA GLU A 256 39.49 -33.97 -26.75
C GLU A 256 40.97 -34.11 -26.34
N THR A 257 41.29 -34.02 -25.04
CA THR A 257 42.65 -34.20 -24.52
C THR A 257 42.98 -35.66 -24.14
N VAL A 258 42.07 -36.61 -24.33
CA VAL A 258 42.41 -38.03 -24.34
C VAL A 258 43.14 -38.32 -25.65
N ASN A 259 44.47 -38.11 -25.62
CA ASN A 259 45.38 -38.64 -26.62
C ASN A 259 45.01 -40.10 -26.91
N PRO A 260 45.02 -40.56 -28.19
CA PRO A 260 44.88 -41.98 -28.46
C PRO A 260 45.93 -42.68 -27.61
N VAL A 261 45.47 -43.61 -26.75
CA VAL A 261 46.33 -44.43 -25.92
C VAL A 261 47.47 -44.91 -26.82
N ASP A 262 48.67 -44.42 -26.53
CA ASP A 262 49.87 -44.78 -27.26
C ASP A 262 49.99 -46.31 -27.16
N THR A 263 49.68 -46.98 -28.26
CA THR A 263 49.68 -48.44 -28.36
C THR A 263 51.06 -49.06 -28.14
N ASP A 264 52.09 -48.23 -27.92
CA ASP A 264 53.46 -48.62 -27.56
C ASP A 264 53.78 -48.54 -26.05
N SER A 265 52.77 -48.31 -25.20
CA SER A 265 52.94 -48.42 -23.76
C SER A 265 53.13 -49.89 -23.34
N THR A 266 54.25 -50.14 -22.67
CA THR A 266 54.84 -51.43 -22.21
C THR A 266 53.86 -52.40 -21.53
N LEU A 267 52.69 -51.91 -21.11
CA LEU A 267 51.57 -52.67 -20.54
C LEU A 267 50.87 -53.62 -21.53
N SER A 268 50.78 -53.29 -22.82
CA SER A 268 50.18 -54.17 -23.84
C SER A 268 51.05 -55.41 -24.12
N ARG A 269 52.37 -55.30 -23.96
CA ARG A 269 53.30 -56.44 -24.05
C ARG A 269 53.27 -57.37 -22.83
N MET A 270 52.89 -56.89 -21.64
CA MET A 270 52.78 -57.77 -20.46
C MET A 270 51.50 -58.62 -20.45
N LEU A 271 50.45 -58.21 -21.16
CA LEU A 271 49.16 -58.93 -21.19
C LEU A 271 49.07 -59.99 -22.30
N THR A 272 49.99 -60.02 -23.27
CA THR A 272 49.99 -61.00 -24.38
C THR A 272 50.97 -62.15 -24.22
N VAL A 273 51.78 -62.19 -23.15
CA VAL A 273 52.81 -63.24 -22.92
C VAL A 273 52.28 -64.42 -22.07
N LYS A 274 50.96 -64.56 -21.92
CA LYS A 274 50.38 -65.74 -21.26
C LYS A 274 49.20 -66.32 -22.03
N SER A 275 49.52 -67.03 -23.11
CA SER A 275 48.71 -68.12 -23.66
C SER A 275 49.62 -69.25 -24.10
#